data_AF-A0AA41VX75-F1
#
_entry.id   AF-A0AA41VX75-F1
#
_cell.length_a   1.000
_cell.length_b   1.000
_cell.length_c   1.000
_cell.angle_alpha   90.00
_cell.angle_beta   90.00
_cell.angle_gamma   90.00
#
_symmetry.space_group_name_H-M   'P 1'
#
loop_
_entity.id
_entity.type
_entity.pdbx_description
1 polymer ?
#
loop_
_entity_poly.entity_id
_entity_poly.type
_entity_poly.pdbx_seq_one_letter_code
_entity_poly.pdbx_strand_id
1 'polypeptide(L)'
;MEKSSGTCRHQSWFVIFVSFGLWFTLFYFNSEAFISSKNKVQSVMAAYVYGITSPISMNPIENATDTGIDDDNVENNSVEDPVEPKNEDPNEENGNEPIDQKDLVTAIESESGPDCSGKYIYVHDLPSEFNEDLIKECRTLNKWIEMCPYMVNAGLGPRIGNSQGVFSTKGWFSTNQFMLEVIFHNRMKQYKCLTTDSSKASAVFVPFYAGFEVARYLWDYDVPTRDAASLALVKWLTSKPEWKVLGGRDHFMVAGRITWDFRRLTDKDEDWGNKLMVLPEVRNMSTLTIEASPWHKNDFGVPYPTYFHPSSDSEVLQWQSRMRRQRKRFLFSFVGAPRPGSTKLIRNQLIDQCLVSKKCKLLDCSKGNKKSCDKPSNVMKVFQSSTFCLEPPGDSPTRRSAFDAILAGCIPVFFHPGSAYTQYTWFLPQNYKKYSVYIPEDQVRDGKVNIESVLQRYSKEQVRRMREEVIKLIPRVIYADPRSKLETIEDAFDISIEAVLNRVEKARTDLKEGRNPDEPPHLETNTWKYNLFKTEEKHEWDHFFYD
;
A
#
# COMPACT_ATOMS: atom_id res chain seq x y z
N MET A 1 -32.67 44.94 -86.27
CA MET A 1 -33.66 45.06 -85.19
C MET A 1 -33.41 43.93 -84.20
N GLU A 2 -33.30 44.31 -82.93
CA GLU A 2 -33.33 43.52 -81.68
C GLU A 2 -32.36 42.36 -81.40
N LYS A 3 -31.61 42.58 -80.31
CA LYS A 3 -30.86 41.61 -79.52
C LYS A 3 -31.83 40.63 -78.81
N SER A 4 -31.46 39.36 -78.76
CA SER A 4 -31.74 38.51 -77.59
C SER A 4 -30.52 37.63 -77.32
N SER A 5 -29.86 37.92 -76.19
CA SER A 5 -28.70 37.22 -75.66
C SER A 5 -29.16 36.04 -74.80
N GLY A 6 -28.95 34.81 -75.29
CA GLY A 6 -29.00 33.60 -74.46
C GLY A 6 -27.63 33.34 -73.82
N THR A 7 -27.37 33.92 -72.66
CA THR A 7 -26.15 33.65 -71.87
C THR A 7 -26.19 32.25 -71.27
N CYS A 8 -25.18 31.44 -71.61
CA CYS A 8 -24.86 30.18 -70.95
C CYS A 8 -24.41 30.49 -69.51
N ARG A 9 -25.26 30.27 -68.51
CA ARG A 9 -24.92 30.50 -67.09
C ARG A 9 -24.36 29.19 -66.52
N HIS A 10 -23.04 29.12 -66.47
CA HIS A 10 -22.23 28.06 -65.88
C HIS A 10 -22.75 27.64 -64.49
N GLN A 11 -22.74 26.33 -64.25
CA GLN A 11 -23.05 25.61 -63.00
C GLN A 11 -22.07 25.92 -61.83
N SER A 12 -21.68 27.17 -61.63
CA SER A 12 -20.76 27.55 -60.54
C SER A 12 -21.37 27.31 -59.16
N TRP A 13 -22.70 27.43 -59.01
CA TRP A 13 -23.39 27.15 -57.75
C TRP A 13 -23.37 25.67 -57.37
N PHE A 14 -23.41 24.76 -58.34
CA PHE A 14 -23.37 23.32 -58.06
C PHE A 14 -22.00 22.90 -57.54
N VAL A 15 -20.91 23.44 -58.10
CA VAL A 15 -19.54 23.19 -57.63
C VAL A 15 -19.33 23.75 -56.22
N ILE A 16 -19.86 24.95 -55.91
CA ILE A 16 -19.79 25.53 -54.58
C ILE A 16 -20.57 24.69 -53.55
N PHE A 17 -21.77 24.22 -53.89
CA PHE A 17 -22.57 23.37 -52.99
C PHE A 17 -21.92 22.01 -52.75
N VAL A 18 -21.37 21.38 -53.78
CA VAL A 18 -20.64 20.10 -53.63
C VAL A 18 -19.36 20.29 -52.82
N SER A 19 -18.64 21.40 -53.03
CA SER A 19 -17.46 21.74 -52.23
C SER A 19 -17.80 21.99 -50.76
N PHE A 20 -18.89 22.71 -50.48
CA PHE A 20 -19.35 22.96 -49.11
C PHE A 20 -19.84 21.67 -48.43
N GLY A 21 -20.52 20.79 -49.16
CA GLY A 21 -20.92 19.46 -48.69
C GLY A 21 -19.72 18.56 -48.37
N LEU A 22 -18.69 18.57 -49.21
CA LEU A 22 -17.43 17.83 -48.98
C LEU A 22 -16.63 18.40 -47.79
N TRP A 23 -16.60 19.72 -47.64
CA TRP A 23 -15.97 20.34 -46.47
C TRP A 23 -16.74 20.05 -45.17
N PHE A 24 -18.07 20.05 -45.21
CA PHE A 24 -18.90 19.73 -44.05
C PHE A 24 -18.77 18.26 -43.64
N THR A 25 -18.71 17.33 -44.60
CA THR A 25 -18.45 15.92 -44.29
C THR A 25 -17.03 15.71 -43.76
N LEU A 26 -16.02 16.36 -44.34
CA LEU A 26 -14.65 16.32 -43.80
C LEU A 26 -14.56 16.92 -42.40
N PHE A 27 -15.30 18.00 -42.09
CA PHE A 27 -15.38 18.57 -40.75
C PHE A 27 -16.14 17.65 -39.79
N TYR A 28 -17.22 17.01 -40.25
CA TYR A 28 -18.00 16.07 -39.45
C TYR A 28 -17.16 14.83 -39.09
N PHE A 29 -16.49 14.21 -40.06
CA PHE A 29 -15.60 13.07 -39.84
C PHE A 29 -14.34 13.45 -39.04
N ASN A 30 -13.77 14.64 -39.22
CA ASN A 30 -12.68 15.12 -38.36
C ASN A 30 -13.16 15.46 -36.95
N SER A 31 -14.40 15.94 -36.78
CA SER A 31 -14.99 16.19 -35.46
C SER A 31 -15.29 14.88 -34.73
N GLU A 32 -15.74 13.83 -35.44
CA GLU A 32 -15.87 12.48 -34.87
C GLU A 32 -14.50 11.86 -34.59
N ALA A 33 -13.48 12.08 -35.43
CA ALA A 33 -12.12 11.66 -35.13
C ALA A 33 -11.52 12.43 -33.94
N PHE A 34 -11.86 13.71 -33.78
CA PHE A 34 -11.45 14.54 -32.64
C PHE A 34 -12.21 14.15 -31.37
N ILE A 35 -13.49 13.82 -31.45
CA ILE A 35 -14.31 13.28 -30.35
C ILE A 35 -13.85 11.87 -29.98
N SER A 36 -13.53 11.02 -30.97
CA SER A 36 -12.95 9.68 -30.78
C SER A 36 -11.56 9.75 -30.17
N SER A 37 -10.72 10.68 -30.60
CA SER A 37 -9.42 10.99 -29.99
C SER A 37 -9.58 11.51 -28.56
N LYS A 38 -10.51 12.44 -28.32
CA LYS A 38 -10.84 12.91 -26.96
C LYS A 38 -11.35 11.78 -26.09
N ASN A 39 -12.20 10.89 -26.62
CA ASN A 39 -12.71 9.72 -25.93
C ASN A 39 -11.64 8.65 -25.70
N LYS A 40 -10.65 8.52 -26.58
CA LYS A 40 -9.51 7.61 -26.46
C LYS A 40 -8.50 8.11 -25.43
N VAL A 41 -8.16 9.41 -25.48
CA VAL A 41 -7.36 10.10 -24.46
C VAL A 41 -8.07 10.03 -23.10
N GLN A 42 -9.38 10.31 -23.06
CA GLN A 42 -10.17 10.25 -21.83
C GLN A 42 -10.39 8.80 -21.34
N SER A 43 -10.37 7.79 -22.21
CA SER A 43 -10.41 6.36 -21.83
C SER A 43 -9.10 5.92 -21.16
N VAL A 44 -7.95 6.33 -21.71
CA VAL A 44 -6.61 6.16 -21.11
C VAL A 44 -6.52 6.84 -19.73
N MET A 45 -7.19 7.99 -19.53
CA MET A 45 -7.16 8.73 -18.26
C MET A 45 -7.80 8.01 -17.05
N ALA A 46 -8.82 7.15 -17.23
CA ALA A 46 -9.40 6.42 -16.09
C ALA A 46 -8.91 4.99 -15.92
N ALA A 47 -8.34 4.44 -16.98
CA ALA A 47 -7.37 3.38 -16.85
C ALA A 47 -6.30 3.79 -15.80
N TYR A 48 -5.85 5.04 -15.86
CA TYR A 48 -4.78 5.57 -15.02
C TYR A 48 -5.10 5.83 -13.54
N VAL A 49 -6.25 6.44 -13.22
CA VAL A 49 -6.69 6.69 -11.82
C VAL A 49 -6.88 5.38 -11.03
N TYR A 50 -7.01 4.24 -11.73
CA TYR A 50 -7.16 2.90 -11.18
C TYR A 50 -6.00 1.94 -11.55
N GLY A 51 -4.78 2.44 -11.75
CA GLY A 51 -3.56 1.62 -11.79
C GLY A 51 -3.11 1.07 -13.15
N ILE A 52 -3.69 1.49 -14.28
CA ILE A 52 -3.21 1.40 -15.68
C ILE A 52 -1.72 1.35 -16.06
N THR A 53 -0.97 0.24 -15.97
CA THR A 53 0.05 -0.18 -16.99
C THR A 53 0.73 -1.52 -16.63
N SER A 54 0.86 -2.42 -17.63
CA SER A 54 1.48 -3.75 -17.52
C SER A 54 3.01 -3.69 -17.41
N PRO A 55 3.66 -4.41 -16.47
CA PRO A 55 5.02 -4.86 -16.63
C PRO A 55 5.05 -6.18 -17.44
N ILE A 56 5.92 -6.22 -18.44
CA ILE A 56 6.32 -7.46 -19.12
C ILE A 56 7.24 -8.21 -18.16
N SER A 57 6.99 -9.51 -17.96
CA SER A 57 7.80 -10.42 -17.16
C SER A 57 9.27 -10.38 -17.60
N MET A 58 10.19 -10.15 -16.67
CA MET A 58 11.65 -10.23 -16.88
C MET A 58 12.23 -11.31 -15.96
N ASN A 59 12.75 -12.36 -16.59
CA ASN A 59 13.40 -13.50 -15.94
C ASN A 59 14.79 -13.14 -15.40
N PRO A 60 15.20 -13.64 -14.22
CA PRO A 60 16.59 -13.62 -13.80
C PRO A 60 17.41 -14.70 -14.51
N ILE A 61 18.51 -14.30 -15.15
CA ILE A 61 19.54 -15.19 -15.69
C ILE A 61 20.53 -15.50 -14.56
N GLU A 62 20.70 -16.78 -14.24
CA GLU A 62 21.74 -17.30 -13.35
C GLU A 62 23.13 -17.08 -13.95
N ASN A 63 24.08 -16.58 -13.15
CA ASN A 63 25.50 -16.60 -13.48
C ASN A 63 26.27 -17.46 -12.46
N ALA A 64 26.78 -18.57 -13.00
CA ALA A 64 28.14 -19.10 -12.86
C ALA A 64 28.84 -18.97 -11.50
N THR A 65 28.86 -20.10 -10.79
CA THR A 65 29.87 -20.46 -9.80
C THR A 65 31.24 -20.64 -10.45
N ASP A 66 32.28 -20.08 -9.82
CA ASP A 66 33.66 -20.54 -9.99
C ASP A 66 34.30 -20.85 -8.62
N THR A 67 35.22 -21.79 -8.74
CA THR A 67 35.95 -22.68 -7.85
C THR A 67 36.76 -22.09 -6.68
N GLY A 68 36.86 -22.88 -5.59
CA GLY A 68 38.17 -23.47 -5.23
C GLY A 68 38.79 -23.18 -3.86
N ILE A 69 38.89 -24.27 -3.07
CA ILE A 69 40.06 -24.74 -2.28
C ILE A 69 40.20 -24.29 -0.80
N ASP A 70 39.97 -25.28 0.07
CA ASP A 70 40.72 -25.82 1.23
C ASP A 70 41.61 -24.90 2.11
N ASP A 71 41.42 -24.95 3.44
CA ASP A 71 42.24 -25.80 4.35
C ASP A 71 41.86 -25.69 5.85
N ASP A 72 41.73 -26.87 6.46
CA ASP A 72 42.16 -27.34 7.79
C ASP A 72 41.90 -26.60 9.14
N ASN A 73 41.02 -27.24 9.93
CA ASN A 73 41.27 -27.96 11.20
C ASN A 73 41.78 -27.28 12.51
N VAL A 74 40.95 -27.45 13.57
CA VAL A 74 41.27 -27.90 14.96
C VAL A 74 41.93 -26.84 15.88
N GLU A 75 41.48 -26.54 17.12
CA GLU A 75 41.22 -27.41 18.28
C GLU A 75 40.42 -26.70 19.40
N ASN A 76 39.64 -27.48 20.16
CA ASN A 76 38.90 -27.12 21.36
C ASN A 76 39.80 -27.05 22.62
N ASN A 77 39.35 -26.28 23.64
CA ASN A 77 39.23 -26.67 25.07
C ASN A 77 38.85 -25.40 25.88
N SER A 78 37.64 -25.27 26.46
CA SER A 78 37.16 -25.78 27.77
C SER A 78 37.93 -25.16 28.96
N VAL A 79 37.34 -24.51 29.99
CA VAL A 79 36.48 -25.05 31.07
C VAL A 79 36.12 -23.91 32.07
N GLU A 80 34.83 -23.88 32.48
CA GLU A 80 34.20 -23.60 33.80
C GLU A 80 34.38 -22.29 34.64
N ASP A 81 33.22 -21.67 34.96
CA ASP A 81 32.81 -20.92 36.18
C ASP A 81 32.95 -21.80 37.46
N PRO A 82 32.73 -21.38 38.76
CA PRO A 82 31.68 -20.45 39.22
C PRO A 82 31.84 -19.75 40.62
N VAL A 83 30.75 -19.04 41.01
CA VAL A 83 30.20 -18.82 42.38
C VAL A 83 30.60 -17.58 43.22
N GLU A 84 29.56 -16.80 43.52
CA GLU A 84 29.35 -15.76 44.55
C GLU A 84 29.02 -16.36 45.94
N PRO A 85 29.15 -15.65 47.10
CA PRO A 85 27.90 -15.23 47.79
C PRO A 85 27.97 -14.02 48.78
N LYS A 86 26.81 -13.34 48.96
CA LYS A 86 26.03 -12.92 50.18
C LYS A 86 26.78 -12.51 51.49
N ASN A 87 26.31 -11.64 52.42
CA ASN A 87 25.07 -10.92 52.77
C ASN A 87 25.42 -9.92 53.93
N GLU A 88 24.49 -9.01 54.27
CA GLU A 88 23.97 -8.67 55.64
C GLU A 88 23.79 -7.17 55.98
N ASP A 89 22.63 -6.92 56.59
CA ASP A 89 21.97 -5.67 57.03
C ASP A 89 22.30 -5.34 58.52
N PRO A 90 21.94 -4.15 59.05
CA PRO A 90 20.82 -4.13 60.03
C PRO A 90 19.93 -2.87 60.09
N ASN A 91 18.71 -3.12 60.60
CA ASN A 91 17.52 -2.28 60.89
C ASN A 91 17.68 -0.94 61.67
N GLU A 92 16.73 -0.02 61.44
CA GLU A 92 15.99 0.70 62.52
C GLU A 92 14.62 1.27 62.03
N GLU A 93 13.58 1.14 62.87
CA GLU A 93 12.16 1.51 62.62
C GLU A 93 11.83 2.98 62.96
N ASN A 94 10.88 3.58 62.22
CA ASN A 94 9.80 4.40 62.83
C ASN A 94 8.65 4.64 61.83
N GLY A 95 7.42 4.43 62.31
CA GLY A 95 6.20 4.38 61.50
C GLY A 95 5.60 5.74 61.13
N ASN A 96 5.09 5.80 59.90
CA ASN A 96 3.98 6.62 59.44
C ASN A 96 3.17 5.79 58.43
N GLU A 97 1.85 5.97 58.42
CA GLU A 97 0.84 5.19 57.68
C GLU A 97 1.25 4.88 56.22
N PRO A 98 1.01 3.64 55.72
CA PRO A 98 1.45 3.28 54.38
C PRO A 98 0.53 3.93 53.34
N ILE A 99 1.02 4.98 52.70
CA ILE A 99 0.63 5.31 51.33
C ILE A 99 0.93 4.06 50.50
N ASP A 100 -0.07 3.52 49.80
CA ASP A 100 0.10 2.30 49.00
C ASP A 100 1.30 2.50 48.06
N GLN A 101 2.35 1.72 48.32
CA GLN A 101 3.60 1.82 47.58
C GLN A 101 3.37 1.50 46.09
N LYS A 102 2.28 0.81 45.74
CA LYS A 102 1.81 0.69 44.35
C LYS A 102 1.33 2.00 43.76
N ASP A 103 0.59 2.82 44.51
CA ASP A 103 0.09 4.10 44.02
C ASP A 103 1.25 5.12 43.88
N LEU A 104 2.24 5.05 44.76
CA LEU A 104 3.44 5.89 44.66
C LEU A 104 4.38 5.43 43.53
N VAL A 105 4.56 4.12 43.33
CA VAL A 105 5.33 3.58 42.19
C VAL A 105 4.63 3.85 40.87
N THR A 106 3.28 3.77 40.82
CA THR A 106 2.51 4.11 39.61
C THR A 106 2.57 5.62 39.32
N ALA A 107 2.63 6.47 40.35
CA ALA A 107 2.82 7.91 40.19
C ALA A 107 4.27 8.28 39.78
N ILE A 108 5.28 7.56 40.29
CA ILE A 108 6.70 7.77 39.93
C ILE A 108 7.00 7.21 38.53
N GLU A 109 6.39 6.10 38.12
CA GLU A 109 6.41 5.59 36.73
C GLU A 109 5.64 6.51 35.76
N SER A 110 4.77 7.39 36.26
CA SER A 110 4.11 8.42 35.45
C SER A 110 4.93 9.71 35.30
N GLU A 111 5.96 9.90 36.14
CA GLU A 111 6.89 11.04 36.08
C GLU A 111 8.24 10.69 35.40
N SER A 112 8.63 9.42 35.35
CA SER A 112 9.65 8.98 34.41
C SER A 112 9.01 8.93 33.01
N GLY A 113 9.52 9.77 32.10
CA GLY A 113 9.10 9.72 30.70
C GLY A 113 9.17 8.29 30.14
N PRO A 114 8.42 7.97 29.07
CA PRO A 114 8.35 6.61 28.55
C PRO A 114 9.75 6.04 28.32
N ASP A 115 9.99 4.81 28.77
CA ASP A 115 11.24 4.11 28.46
C ASP A 115 11.35 3.92 26.94
N CYS A 116 12.18 4.76 26.34
CA CYS A 116 12.50 4.77 24.92
C CYS A 116 13.74 3.93 24.59
N SER A 117 14.25 3.14 25.54
CA SER A 117 15.32 2.18 25.28
C SER A 117 14.95 1.24 24.12
N GLY A 118 15.84 1.14 23.14
CA GLY A 118 15.61 0.37 21.90
C GLY A 118 14.55 0.94 20.96
N LYS A 119 13.97 2.12 21.27
CA LYS A 119 12.84 2.71 20.52
C LYS A 119 13.12 4.08 19.93
N TYR A 120 14.29 4.65 20.19
CA TYR A 120 14.66 5.96 19.67
C TYR A 120 14.73 5.95 18.14
N ILE A 121 14.12 6.95 17.51
CA ILE A 121 14.20 7.18 16.07
C ILE A 121 14.81 8.55 15.83
N TYR A 122 15.87 8.59 15.03
CA TYR A 122 16.40 9.81 14.46
C TYR A 122 15.78 10.04 13.08
N VAL A 123 15.35 11.26 12.79
CA VAL A 123 14.78 11.62 11.48
C VAL A 123 15.81 12.43 10.74
N HIS A 124 16.18 11.98 9.53
CA HIS A 124 17.08 12.76 8.67
C HIS A 124 16.45 14.09 8.28
N ASP A 125 17.19 15.17 8.47
CA ASP A 125 16.87 16.49 7.93
C ASP A 125 17.32 16.56 6.46
N LEU A 126 16.46 16.03 5.58
CA LEU A 126 16.72 15.97 4.14
C LEU A 126 16.61 17.36 3.49
N PRO A 127 17.40 17.65 2.45
CA PRO A 127 17.16 18.79 1.55
C PRO A 127 15.71 18.81 1.07
N SER A 128 15.14 20.02 0.95
CA SER A 128 13.70 20.21 0.72
C SER A 128 13.21 19.61 -0.60
N GLU A 129 14.09 19.44 -1.59
CA GLU A 129 13.77 18.79 -2.86
C GLU A 129 13.25 17.36 -2.70
N PHE A 130 13.63 16.67 -1.62
CA PHE A 130 13.22 15.29 -1.36
C PHE A 130 11.83 15.16 -0.72
N ASN A 131 11.23 16.25 -0.23
CA ASN A 131 9.93 16.20 0.44
C ASN A 131 9.12 17.51 0.36
N GLU A 132 9.56 18.58 0.99
CA GLU A 132 8.76 19.80 1.16
C GLU A 132 8.43 20.48 -0.16
N ASP A 133 9.38 20.53 -1.09
CA ASP A 133 9.18 21.14 -2.40
C ASP A 133 8.19 20.31 -3.23
N LEU A 134 8.15 18.99 -3.02
CA LEU A 134 7.15 18.11 -3.62
C LEU A 134 5.73 18.48 -3.20
N ILE A 135 5.53 18.86 -1.93
CA ILE A 135 4.24 19.35 -1.43
C ILE A 135 3.90 20.71 -2.04
N LYS A 136 4.86 21.66 -2.07
CA LYS A 136 4.66 23.00 -2.62
C LYS A 136 4.26 22.94 -4.10
N GLU A 137 4.83 21.98 -4.83
CA GLU A 137 4.58 21.70 -6.23
C GLU A 137 3.52 20.62 -6.44
N CYS A 138 2.56 20.46 -5.53
CA CYS A 138 1.53 19.42 -5.57
C CYS A 138 0.76 19.28 -6.91
N ARG A 139 0.80 20.29 -7.80
CA ARG A 139 0.18 20.23 -9.13
C ARG A 139 0.98 19.39 -10.14
N THR A 140 2.27 19.19 -9.93
CA THR A 140 3.16 18.45 -10.85
C THR A 140 3.24 16.96 -10.51
N LEU A 141 2.79 16.56 -9.32
CA LEU A 141 2.97 15.21 -8.78
C LEU A 141 2.21 14.11 -9.53
N ASN A 142 1.20 14.48 -10.31
CA ASN A 142 0.45 13.54 -11.09
C ASN A 142 -0.07 14.23 -12.36
N LYS A 143 0.20 13.61 -13.50
CA LYS A 143 -0.18 14.14 -14.81
C LYS A 143 -1.70 14.30 -14.98
N TRP A 144 -2.48 13.49 -14.27
CA TRP A 144 -3.92 13.32 -14.50
C TRP A 144 -4.82 13.81 -13.36
N ILE A 145 -4.30 13.85 -12.14
CA ILE A 145 -5.04 14.20 -10.93
C ILE A 145 -4.37 15.41 -10.30
N GLU A 146 -5.12 16.49 -10.05
CA GLU A 146 -4.62 17.58 -9.23
C GLU A 146 -4.46 17.08 -7.78
N MET A 147 -3.22 16.96 -7.29
CA MET A 147 -2.95 16.37 -5.97
C MET A 147 -3.08 17.37 -4.81
N CYS A 148 -3.04 18.68 -5.10
CA CYS A 148 -3.11 19.74 -4.08
C CYS A 148 -4.30 19.63 -3.11
N PRO A 149 -5.54 19.30 -3.57
CA PRO A 149 -6.67 19.13 -2.66
C PRO A 149 -6.43 18.10 -1.56
N TYR A 150 -5.56 17.11 -1.77
CA TYR A 150 -5.28 16.05 -0.79
C TYR A 150 -4.21 16.44 0.24
N MET A 151 -3.50 17.56 0.06
CA MET A 151 -2.45 18.01 0.97
C MET A 151 -2.98 18.59 2.29
N VAL A 152 -4.26 19.00 2.32
CA VAL A 152 -4.88 19.56 3.53
C VAL A 152 -5.02 18.52 4.63
N ASN A 153 -5.23 18.98 5.87
CA ASN A 153 -5.39 18.12 7.05
C ASN A 153 -4.22 17.13 7.23
N ALA A 154 -2.98 17.57 7.03
CA ALA A 154 -1.77 16.73 7.14
C ALA A 154 -1.76 15.52 6.17
N GLY A 155 -2.23 15.73 4.94
CA GLY A 155 -2.26 14.70 3.89
C GLY A 155 -3.50 13.81 3.87
N LEU A 156 -4.46 14.02 4.78
CA LEU A 156 -5.73 13.28 4.80
C LEU A 156 -6.72 13.75 3.72
N GLY A 157 -6.52 14.95 3.17
CA GLY A 157 -7.47 15.57 2.27
C GLY A 157 -8.71 16.13 2.98
N PRO A 158 -9.73 16.61 2.24
CA PRO A 158 -10.89 17.29 2.81
C PRO A 158 -11.76 16.36 3.66
N ARG A 159 -12.42 16.88 4.71
CA ARG A 159 -13.36 16.10 5.52
C ARG A 159 -14.57 15.65 4.68
N ILE A 160 -15.02 14.42 4.89
CA ILE A 160 -16.23 13.89 4.26
C ILE A 160 -17.42 14.05 5.20
N GLY A 161 -18.48 14.68 4.71
CA GLY A 161 -19.74 14.80 5.45
C GLY A 161 -20.53 13.48 5.53
N ASN A 162 -21.35 13.34 6.57
CA ASN A 162 -22.15 12.14 6.81
C ASN A 162 -23.63 12.25 6.36
N SER A 163 -23.90 12.98 5.28
CA SER A 163 -25.28 13.25 4.83
C SER A 163 -26.10 11.99 4.50
N GLN A 164 -25.43 10.87 4.18
CA GLN A 164 -26.07 9.59 3.86
C GLN A 164 -26.10 8.62 5.05
N GLY A 165 -25.62 9.00 6.23
CA GLY A 165 -25.53 8.13 7.40
C GLY A 165 -24.56 6.95 7.24
N VAL A 166 -23.66 6.98 6.24
CA VAL A 166 -22.73 5.89 5.91
C VAL A 166 -21.48 5.91 6.82
N PHE A 167 -21.12 7.08 7.34
CA PHE A 167 -19.92 7.34 8.11
C PHE A 167 -20.24 7.64 9.58
N SER A 168 -19.20 7.78 10.40
CA SER A 168 -19.31 8.44 11.70
C SER A 168 -19.32 9.97 11.52
N THR A 169 -19.64 10.70 12.57
CA THR A 169 -19.64 12.19 12.55
C THR A 169 -18.24 12.78 12.40
N LYS A 170 -17.22 12.05 12.85
CA LYS A 170 -15.80 12.43 12.81
C LYS A 170 -14.93 11.30 12.26
N GLY A 171 -13.69 11.65 11.91
CA GLY A 171 -12.66 10.71 11.45
C GLY A 171 -12.71 10.36 9.96
N TRP A 172 -13.54 11.00 9.13
CA TRP A 172 -13.67 10.66 7.71
C TRP A 172 -13.14 11.76 6.79
N PHE A 173 -12.26 11.38 5.87
CA PHE A 173 -11.57 12.28 4.95
C PHE A 173 -11.50 11.69 3.54
N SER A 174 -11.45 12.56 2.54
CA SER A 174 -11.33 12.17 1.13
C SER A 174 -9.86 11.89 0.80
N THR A 175 -9.28 10.92 1.51
CA THR A 175 -7.89 10.53 1.40
C THR A 175 -7.60 9.91 0.04
N ASN A 176 -6.54 10.39 -0.62
CA ASN A 176 -6.01 9.76 -1.81
C ASN A 176 -5.11 8.59 -1.42
N GLN A 177 -5.23 7.48 -2.14
CA GLN A 177 -4.55 6.22 -1.82
C GLN A 177 -3.01 6.31 -1.88
N PHE A 178 -2.45 7.33 -2.53
CA PHE A 178 -1.01 7.55 -2.65
C PHE A 178 -0.45 8.58 -1.63
N MET A 179 -1.24 8.97 -0.63
CA MET A 179 -0.83 9.98 0.38
C MET A 179 -0.01 9.41 1.54
N LEU A 180 0.36 8.13 1.50
CA LEU A 180 0.97 7.43 2.63
C LEU A 180 2.21 8.16 3.17
N GLU A 181 3.08 8.66 2.32
CA GLU A 181 4.32 9.37 2.71
C GLU A 181 4.05 10.60 3.56
N VAL A 182 3.08 11.42 3.16
CA VAL A 182 2.70 12.64 3.90
C VAL A 182 2.04 12.27 5.23
N ILE A 183 1.16 11.27 5.22
CA ILE A 183 0.45 10.82 6.43
C ILE A 183 1.44 10.24 7.43
N PHE A 184 2.32 9.35 6.98
CA PHE A 184 3.31 8.68 7.81
C PHE A 184 4.35 9.66 8.34
N HIS A 185 4.84 10.59 7.52
CA HIS A 185 5.79 11.61 7.98
C HIS A 185 5.15 12.54 9.02
N ASN A 186 3.90 12.96 8.85
CA ASN A 186 3.22 13.75 9.88
C ASN A 186 2.92 12.95 11.16
N ARG A 187 2.68 11.64 11.05
CA ARG A 187 2.60 10.74 12.21
C ARG A 187 3.93 10.58 12.93
N MET A 188 5.02 10.47 12.18
CA MET A 188 6.38 10.38 12.73
C MET A 188 6.69 11.56 13.64
N LYS A 189 6.27 12.78 13.25
CA LYS A 189 6.44 14.00 14.07
C LYS A 189 5.78 13.93 15.46
N GLN A 190 4.86 12.98 15.68
CA GLN A 190 4.16 12.75 16.96
C GLN A 190 4.67 11.51 17.71
N TYR A 191 5.70 10.84 17.19
CA TYR A 191 6.28 9.67 17.82
C TYR A 191 7.03 10.07 19.10
N LYS A 192 6.78 9.36 20.22
CA LYS A 192 7.26 9.76 21.55
C LYS A 192 8.78 9.65 21.70
N CYS A 193 9.40 8.72 20.98
CA CYS A 193 10.82 8.42 21.11
C CYS A 193 11.63 9.01 19.95
N LEU A 194 11.31 10.22 19.52
CA LEU A 194 12.18 10.96 18.60
C LEU A 194 13.42 11.47 19.34
N THR A 195 14.58 11.42 18.70
CA THR A 195 15.84 11.99 19.21
C THR A 195 16.46 12.91 18.17
N THR A 196 17.08 13.99 18.63
CA THR A 196 17.96 14.85 17.80
C THR A 196 19.41 14.37 17.81
N ASP A 197 19.75 13.45 18.71
CA ASP A 197 21.06 12.83 18.84
C ASP A 197 21.01 11.45 18.17
N SER A 198 21.60 11.34 16.98
CA SER A 198 21.60 10.12 16.19
C SER A 198 22.40 8.98 16.82
N SER A 199 23.30 9.25 17.76
CA SER A 199 24.06 8.21 18.47
C SER A 199 23.19 7.34 19.40
N LYS A 200 22.03 7.86 19.80
CA LYS A 200 21.04 7.14 20.62
C LYS A 200 20.01 6.39 19.78
N ALA A 201 19.99 6.61 18.47
CA ALA A 201 18.94 6.12 17.60
C ALA A 201 19.02 4.59 17.45
N SER A 202 17.88 3.94 17.62
CA SER A 202 17.71 2.52 17.31
C SER A 202 17.46 2.33 15.82
N ALA A 203 16.76 3.25 15.17
CA ALA A 203 16.55 3.30 13.73
C ALA A 203 16.58 4.75 13.21
N VAL A 204 16.77 4.92 11.90
CA VAL A 204 16.86 6.21 11.22
C VAL A 204 15.76 6.32 10.16
N PHE A 205 14.85 7.27 10.31
CA PHE A 205 13.80 7.53 9.34
C PHE A 205 14.29 8.48 8.24
N VAL A 206 14.09 8.09 6.98
CA VAL A 206 14.39 8.88 5.78
C VAL A 206 13.08 9.42 5.21
N PRO A 207 12.73 10.70 5.43
CA PRO A 207 11.47 11.30 4.97
C PRO A 207 11.52 11.69 3.48
N PHE A 208 11.91 10.77 2.58
CA PHE A 208 11.90 10.98 1.13
C PHE A 208 10.53 10.60 0.56
N TYR A 209 9.89 11.48 -0.21
CA TYR A 209 8.61 11.17 -0.85
C TYR A 209 8.80 10.54 -2.23
N ALA A 210 9.46 9.38 -2.26
CA ALA A 210 9.75 8.57 -3.43
C ALA A 210 8.55 8.36 -4.36
N GLY A 211 7.37 8.08 -3.81
CA GLY A 211 6.14 7.83 -4.55
C GLY A 211 5.65 9.04 -5.34
N PHE A 212 5.73 10.23 -4.75
CA PHE A 212 5.43 11.47 -5.45
C PHE A 212 6.50 11.81 -6.48
N GLU A 213 7.76 11.61 -6.14
CA GLU A 213 8.86 11.94 -7.03
C GLU A 213 8.86 11.08 -8.29
N VAL A 214 8.74 9.76 -8.16
CA VAL A 214 8.65 8.87 -9.33
C VAL A 214 7.41 9.19 -10.17
N ALA A 215 6.28 9.52 -9.53
CA ALA A 215 5.02 9.80 -10.23
C ALA A 215 5.08 11.01 -11.16
N ARG A 216 5.97 12.00 -10.90
CA ARG A 216 6.19 13.13 -11.81
C ARG A 216 6.71 12.67 -13.17
N TYR A 217 7.51 11.60 -13.18
CA TYR A 217 8.35 11.21 -14.31
C TYR A 217 8.04 9.83 -14.89
N LEU A 218 7.03 9.11 -14.37
CA LEU A 218 6.65 7.78 -14.89
C LEU A 218 6.20 7.78 -16.37
N TRP A 219 5.79 8.92 -16.93
CA TRP A 219 5.26 9.03 -18.29
C TRP A 219 6.01 10.03 -19.13
N ASP A 220 6.45 9.60 -20.32
CA ASP A 220 7.04 10.44 -21.35
C ASP A 220 8.36 11.13 -20.93
N TYR A 221 9.12 10.51 -20.01
CA TYR A 221 10.45 10.97 -19.60
C TYR A 221 11.51 9.88 -19.77
N ASP A 222 12.74 10.32 -20.01
CA ASP A 222 13.90 9.46 -20.16
C ASP A 222 14.35 8.86 -18.81
N VAL A 223 15.11 7.77 -18.87
CA VAL A 223 15.68 7.09 -17.71
C VAL A 223 16.50 8.02 -16.80
N PRO A 224 17.40 8.88 -17.31
CA PRO A 224 18.17 9.80 -16.47
C PRO A 224 17.30 10.72 -15.62
N THR A 225 16.20 11.27 -16.17
CA THR A 225 15.28 12.11 -15.40
C THR A 225 14.59 11.31 -14.29
N ARG A 226 14.13 10.09 -14.58
CA ARG A 226 13.45 9.22 -13.61
C ARG A 226 14.34 8.80 -12.44
N ASP A 227 15.64 8.67 -12.67
CA ASP A 227 16.61 8.19 -11.68
C ASP A 227 17.29 9.31 -10.88
N ALA A 228 17.24 10.56 -11.35
CA ALA A 228 18.04 11.67 -10.82
C ALA A 228 17.88 11.85 -9.31
N ALA A 229 16.64 11.90 -8.81
CA ALA A 229 16.36 12.07 -7.38
C ALA A 229 16.81 10.86 -6.55
N SER A 230 16.64 9.64 -7.07
CA SER A 230 17.08 8.41 -6.37
C SER A 230 18.60 8.37 -6.21
N LEU A 231 19.34 8.75 -7.25
CA LEU A 231 20.81 8.85 -7.21
C LEU A 231 21.27 9.98 -6.30
N ALA A 232 20.61 11.13 -6.34
CA ALA A 232 20.92 12.26 -5.47
C ALA A 232 20.69 11.91 -3.98
N LEU A 233 19.60 11.23 -3.67
CA LEU A 233 19.29 10.77 -2.31
C LEU A 233 20.37 9.82 -1.79
N VAL A 234 20.73 8.80 -2.55
CA VAL A 234 21.76 7.82 -2.14
C VAL A 234 23.10 8.49 -1.91
N LYS A 235 23.50 9.40 -2.80
CA LYS A 235 24.72 10.21 -2.62
C LYS A 235 24.66 11.03 -1.34
N TRP A 236 23.51 11.61 -1.01
CA TRP A 236 23.32 12.37 0.21
C TRP A 236 23.40 11.47 1.45
N LEU A 237 22.67 10.34 1.47
CA LEU A 237 22.61 9.40 2.60
C LEU A 237 23.98 8.84 2.93
N THR A 238 24.70 8.33 1.92
CA THR A 238 26.03 7.73 2.10
C THR A 238 27.09 8.72 2.58
N SER A 239 26.87 10.03 2.42
CA SER A 239 27.75 11.08 2.95
C SER A 239 27.60 11.31 4.45
N LYS A 240 26.51 10.82 5.07
CA LYS A 240 26.18 11.08 6.47
C LYS A 240 26.88 10.10 7.42
N PRO A 241 27.27 10.56 8.63
CA PRO A 241 27.86 9.67 9.63
C PRO A 241 26.90 8.56 10.06
N GLU A 242 25.59 8.84 10.12
CA GLU A 242 24.55 7.87 10.47
C GLU A 242 24.58 6.64 9.55
N TRP A 243 24.85 6.82 8.26
CA TRP A 243 24.92 5.72 7.30
C TRP A 243 25.99 4.68 7.66
N LYS A 244 27.11 5.13 8.23
CA LYS A 244 28.26 4.28 8.56
C LYS A 244 28.01 3.36 9.75
N VAL A 245 26.97 3.61 10.55
CA VAL A 245 26.69 2.86 11.79
C VAL A 245 26.33 1.40 11.48
N LEU A 246 25.38 1.18 10.56
CA LEU A 246 24.94 -0.16 10.14
C LEU A 246 24.87 -0.33 8.61
N GLY A 247 25.54 0.56 7.86
CA GLY A 247 25.58 0.52 6.40
C GLY A 247 24.20 0.67 5.75
N GLY A 248 23.30 1.41 6.38
CA GLY A 248 21.92 1.61 5.94
C GLY A 248 20.88 0.61 6.49
N ARG A 249 21.28 -0.43 7.22
CA ARG A 249 20.34 -1.46 7.76
C ARG A 249 19.41 -0.96 8.85
N ASP A 250 19.82 0.10 9.54
CA ASP A 250 19.03 0.85 10.50
C ASP A 250 18.18 1.94 9.86
N HIS A 251 18.33 2.19 8.56
CA HIS A 251 17.57 3.19 7.84
C HIS A 251 16.29 2.60 7.27
N PHE A 252 15.21 3.39 7.32
CA PHE A 252 13.96 3.03 6.68
C PHE A 252 13.27 4.22 6.04
N MET A 253 12.52 3.95 4.97
CA MET A 253 11.69 4.93 4.29
C MET A 253 10.30 4.36 4.01
N VAL A 254 9.37 5.25 3.67
CA VAL A 254 8.00 4.89 3.28
C VAL A 254 7.77 5.42 1.89
N ALA A 255 7.15 4.63 1.02
CA ALA A 255 6.79 5.03 -0.33
C ALA A 255 5.29 4.83 -0.57
N GLY A 256 4.61 5.89 -1.01
CA GLY A 256 3.17 5.89 -1.26
C GLY A 256 2.76 5.20 -2.56
N ARG A 257 3.62 4.33 -3.11
CA ARG A 257 3.42 3.60 -4.37
C ARG A 257 3.91 2.17 -4.25
N ILE A 258 3.60 1.35 -5.26
CA ILE A 258 3.92 -0.08 -5.25
C ILE A 258 5.42 -0.31 -5.52
N THR A 259 5.98 -1.39 -5.00
CA THR A 259 7.41 -1.74 -5.14
C THR A 259 7.90 -1.71 -6.59
N TRP A 260 7.05 -2.08 -7.54
CA TRP A 260 7.39 -2.16 -8.97
C TRP A 260 7.66 -0.80 -9.63
N ASP A 261 7.18 0.31 -9.04
CA ASP A 261 7.49 1.65 -9.53
C ASP A 261 8.97 2.02 -9.29
N PHE A 262 9.69 1.24 -8.47
CA PHE A 262 11.05 1.54 -8.01
C PHE A 262 12.08 0.45 -8.33
N ARG A 263 11.69 -0.57 -9.12
CA ARG A 263 12.50 -1.77 -9.38
C ARG A 263 12.79 -1.97 -10.87
N ARG A 264 12.99 -0.90 -11.63
CA ARG A 264 13.41 -1.00 -13.03
C ARG A 264 14.78 -1.68 -13.11
N LEU A 265 14.89 -2.71 -13.96
CA LEU A 265 16.10 -3.56 -14.07
C LEU A 265 17.04 -3.16 -15.22
N THR A 266 16.55 -2.47 -16.25
CA THR A 266 17.37 -2.08 -17.42
C THR A 266 17.22 -0.61 -17.75
N ASP A 267 18.25 0.02 -18.31
CA ASP A 267 18.27 1.44 -18.67
C ASP A 267 17.61 1.75 -20.03
N LYS A 268 16.49 1.10 -20.31
CA LYS A 268 15.65 1.35 -21.48
C LYS A 268 14.51 2.30 -21.14
N ASP A 269 14.23 3.24 -22.04
CA ASP A 269 13.19 4.23 -21.81
C ASP A 269 11.78 3.61 -21.75
N GLU A 270 11.57 2.48 -22.42
CA GLU A 270 10.31 1.75 -22.43
C GLU A 270 10.02 1.00 -21.12
N ASP A 271 11.05 0.73 -20.31
CA ASP A 271 10.89 0.00 -19.06
C ASP A 271 10.24 0.86 -17.99
N TRP A 272 9.37 0.24 -17.19
CA TRP A 272 8.58 0.92 -16.18
C TRP A 272 9.39 1.28 -14.92
N GLY A 273 9.12 2.45 -14.34
CA GLY A 273 9.65 2.85 -13.03
C GLY A 273 11.05 3.49 -13.05
N ASN A 274 11.57 3.72 -11.86
CA ASN A 274 12.97 4.12 -11.61
C ASN A 274 13.75 2.98 -10.95
N LYS A 275 15.05 3.21 -10.67
CA LYS A 275 15.94 2.20 -10.09
C LYS A 275 16.14 2.29 -8.57
N LEU A 276 15.38 3.09 -7.85
CA LEU A 276 15.62 3.39 -6.43
C LEU A 276 15.87 2.14 -5.58
N MET A 277 14.98 1.14 -5.66
CA MET A 277 15.03 -0.05 -4.80
C MET A 277 15.97 -1.15 -5.33
N VAL A 278 16.61 -0.95 -6.48
CA VAL A 278 17.69 -1.83 -6.96
C VAL A 278 19.07 -1.27 -6.67
N LEU A 279 19.18 0.00 -6.25
CA LEU A 279 20.44 0.59 -5.80
C LEU A 279 20.99 -0.21 -4.60
N PRO A 280 22.29 -0.58 -4.58
CA PRO A 280 22.90 -1.39 -3.51
C PRO A 280 22.67 -0.81 -2.12
N GLU A 281 22.69 0.51 -1.99
CA GLU A 281 22.48 1.23 -0.73
C GLU A 281 21.06 1.06 -0.22
N VAL A 282 20.08 1.21 -1.09
CA VAL A 282 18.65 1.08 -0.72
C VAL A 282 18.29 -0.39 -0.46
N ARG A 283 19.01 -1.35 -1.05
CA ARG A 283 18.85 -2.78 -0.71
C ARG A 283 19.17 -3.10 0.75
N ASN A 284 20.01 -2.30 1.41
CA ASN A 284 20.28 -2.44 2.84
C ASN A 284 19.16 -1.85 3.71
N MET A 285 18.41 -0.86 3.20
CA MET A 285 17.36 -0.17 3.93
C MET A 285 16.06 -0.96 3.99
N SER A 286 15.24 -0.71 5.01
CA SER A 286 13.86 -1.17 5.04
C SER A 286 12.94 -0.19 4.30
N THR A 287 12.20 -0.66 3.29
CA THR A 287 11.26 0.18 2.53
C THR A 287 9.83 -0.25 2.78
N LEU A 288 9.00 0.65 3.30
CA LEU A 288 7.57 0.37 3.51
C LEU A 288 6.77 0.86 2.30
N THR A 289 6.11 -0.04 1.59
CA THR A 289 5.37 0.26 0.36
C THR A 289 3.90 -0.16 0.50
N ILE A 290 3.00 0.47 -0.25
CA ILE A 290 1.57 0.04 -0.26
C ILE A 290 1.39 -1.35 -0.88
N GLU A 291 2.34 -1.78 -1.73
CA GLU A 291 2.48 -3.17 -2.14
C GLU A 291 3.95 -3.58 -2.22
N ALA A 292 4.29 -4.75 -1.69
CA ALA A 292 5.64 -5.27 -1.58
C ALA A 292 5.90 -6.49 -2.48
N SER A 293 7.17 -6.77 -2.70
CA SER A 293 7.61 -7.92 -3.46
C SER A 293 7.43 -9.21 -2.65
N PRO A 294 6.97 -10.31 -3.27
CA PRO A 294 6.95 -11.62 -2.60
C PRO A 294 8.34 -12.26 -2.48
N TRP A 295 9.35 -11.72 -3.18
CA TRP A 295 10.70 -12.29 -3.26
C TRP A 295 11.71 -11.50 -2.45
N HIS A 296 11.65 -10.17 -2.51
CA HIS A 296 12.67 -9.35 -1.87
C HIS A 296 12.40 -9.19 -0.36
N LYS A 297 13.50 -9.18 0.42
CA LYS A 297 13.45 -9.21 1.89
C LYS A 297 13.40 -7.86 2.58
N ASN A 298 13.64 -6.78 1.83
CA ASN A 298 13.89 -5.45 2.37
C ASN A 298 12.74 -4.47 2.09
N ASP A 299 11.68 -4.91 1.40
CA ASP A 299 10.43 -4.17 1.28
C ASP A 299 9.25 -4.87 1.93
N PHE A 300 8.38 -4.07 2.56
CA PHE A 300 7.30 -4.56 3.40
C PHE A 300 5.99 -3.88 3.05
N GLY A 301 4.95 -4.70 2.83
CA GLY A 301 3.63 -4.20 2.47
C GLY A 301 2.96 -3.60 3.68
N VAL A 302 2.58 -2.33 3.59
CA VAL A 302 1.77 -1.63 4.58
C VAL A 302 0.39 -1.29 4.01
N PRO A 303 -0.66 -1.21 4.85
CA PRO A 303 -2.02 -0.96 4.38
C PRO A 303 -2.12 0.31 3.53
N TYR A 304 -2.93 0.26 2.47
CA TYR A 304 -3.27 1.48 1.73
C TYR A 304 -3.97 2.48 2.66
N PRO A 305 -3.68 3.80 2.57
CA PRO A 305 -4.47 4.83 3.22
C PRO A 305 -5.96 4.72 2.84
N THR A 306 -6.80 4.43 3.84
CA THR A 306 -8.27 4.39 3.69
C THR A 306 -8.88 5.78 3.92
N TYR A 307 -10.20 5.88 3.99
CA TYR A 307 -10.90 7.15 4.25
C TYR A 307 -11.12 7.45 5.74
N PHE A 308 -10.84 6.49 6.63
CA PHE A 308 -11.10 6.61 8.06
C PHE A 308 -9.80 6.82 8.84
N HIS A 309 -9.67 7.99 9.43
CA HIS A 309 -8.55 8.47 10.22
C HIS A 309 -9.08 8.98 11.56
N PRO A 310 -9.27 8.09 12.56
CA PRO A 310 -9.82 8.46 13.85
C PRO A 310 -8.89 9.41 14.59
N SER A 311 -9.49 10.25 15.43
CA SER A 311 -8.74 11.16 16.31
C SER A 311 -8.65 10.71 17.76
N SER A 312 -9.36 9.62 18.12
CA SER A 312 -9.32 9.00 19.44
C SER A 312 -9.75 7.53 19.38
N ASP A 313 -9.39 6.78 20.42
CA ASP A 313 -9.75 5.36 20.59
C ASP A 313 -11.27 5.16 20.55
N SER A 314 -12.01 6.11 21.12
CA SER A 314 -13.48 6.09 21.13
C SER A 314 -14.09 6.05 19.72
N GLU A 315 -13.49 6.74 18.74
CA GLU A 315 -13.97 6.75 17.36
C GLU A 315 -13.78 5.37 16.70
N VAL A 316 -12.66 4.69 17.00
CA VAL A 316 -12.38 3.31 16.56
C VAL A 316 -13.40 2.34 17.15
N LEU A 317 -13.58 2.37 18.48
CA LEU A 317 -14.46 1.46 19.21
C LEU A 317 -15.93 1.65 18.80
N GLN A 318 -16.36 2.90 18.58
CA GLN A 318 -17.68 3.21 18.06
C GLN A 318 -17.87 2.66 16.64
N TRP A 319 -16.87 2.81 15.77
CA TRP A 319 -16.92 2.29 14.42
C TRP A 319 -16.99 0.76 14.38
N GLN A 320 -16.13 0.07 15.16
CA GLN A 320 -16.19 -1.39 15.30
C GLN A 320 -17.55 -1.84 15.83
N SER A 321 -18.07 -1.18 16.87
CA SER A 321 -19.39 -1.49 17.44
C SER A 321 -20.52 -1.30 16.44
N ARG A 322 -20.45 -0.25 15.61
CA ARG A 322 -21.36 -0.05 14.50
C ARG A 322 -21.24 -1.19 13.49
N MET A 323 -20.03 -1.57 13.09
CA MET A 323 -19.79 -2.66 12.14
C MET A 323 -20.31 -4.00 12.67
N ARG A 324 -20.26 -4.28 13.97
CA ARG A 324 -20.86 -5.49 14.57
C ARG A 324 -22.38 -5.52 14.42
N ARG A 325 -23.05 -4.37 14.59
CA ARG A 325 -24.52 -4.25 14.50
C ARG A 325 -25.07 -4.13 13.07
N GLN A 326 -24.22 -3.93 12.07
CA GLN A 326 -24.70 -3.76 10.69
C GLN A 326 -25.45 -4.99 10.18
N ARG A 327 -26.62 -4.78 9.57
CA ARG A 327 -27.37 -5.84 8.89
C ARG A 327 -26.81 -6.07 7.49
N LYS A 328 -26.30 -7.27 7.22
CA LYS A 328 -25.85 -7.67 5.88
C LYS A 328 -27.06 -8.10 5.04
N ARG A 329 -27.35 -7.35 3.97
CA ARG A 329 -28.48 -7.58 3.05
C ARG A 329 -28.10 -8.49 1.89
N PHE A 330 -26.86 -8.41 1.45
CA PHE A 330 -26.33 -9.17 0.32
C PHE A 330 -25.35 -10.22 0.82
N LEU A 331 -25.33 -11.39 0.17
CA LEU A 331 -24.34 -12.41 0.46
C LEU A 331 -22.96 -11.89 0.05
N PHE A 332 -22.85 -11.32 -1.14
CA PHE A 332 -21.59 -10.78 -1.63
C PHE A 332 -21.78 -9.53 -2.46
N SER A 333 -20.70 -8.79 -2.67
CA SER A 333 -20.69 -7.65 -3.58
C SER A 333 -19.41 -7.58 -4.38
N PHE A 334 -19.52 -7.01 -5.57
CA PHE A 334 -18.38 -6.55 -6.35
C PHE A 334 -18.49 -5.04 -6.56
N VAL A 335 -17.39 -4.34 -6.28
CA VAL A 335 -17.23 -2.91 -6.58
C VAL A 335 -16.10 -2.80 -7.59
N GLY A 336 -16.44 -2.48 -8.83
CA GLY A 336 -15.48 -2.47 -9.92
C GLY A 336 -16.12 -2.19 -11.26
N ALA A 337 -15.28 -2.10 -12.28
CA ALA A 337 -15.69 -1.93 -13.67
C ALA A 337 -15.09 -3.06 -14.53
N PRO A 338 -15.73 -3.38 -15.67
CA PRO A 338 -15.14 -4.26 -16.68
C PRO A 338 -13.76 -3.77 -17.13
N ARG A 339 -12.93 -4.70 -17.61
CA ARG A 339 -11.68 -4.37 -18.31
C ARG A 339 -11.74 -4.99 -19.71
N PRO A 340 -12.31 -4.27 -20.70
CA PRO A 340 -12.43 -4.76 -22.07
C PRO A 340 -11.05 -5.09 -22.65
N GLY A 341 -10.91 -6.22 -23.32
CA GLY A 341 -9.66 -6.62 -24.00
C GLY A 341 -8.62 -7.33 -23.14
N SER A 342 -8.83 -7.46 -21.82
CA SER A 342 -7.96 -8.29 -20.97
C SER A 342 -8.62 -9.64 -20.69
N THR A 343 -8.03 -10.71 -21.20
CA THR A 343 -8.43 -12.10 -20.91
C THR A 343 -7.80 -12.64 -19.63
N LYS A 344 -6.73 -11.99 -19.13
CA LYS A 344 -6.03 -12.38 -17.90
C LYS A 344 -6.83 -12.02 -16.65
N LEU A 345 -7.46 -10.84 -16.63
CA LEU A 345 -8.19 -10.34 -15.47
C LEU A 345 -9.61 -10.94 -15.36
N ILE A 346 -9.98 -11.37 -14.16
CA ILE A 346 -11.26 -12.05 -13.91
C ILE A 346 -12.46 -11.11 -13.69
N ARG A 347 -12.28 -9.78 -13.82
CA ARG A 347 -13.31 -8.79 -13.46
C ARG A 347 -14.60 -8.95 -14.26
N ASN A 348 -14.50 -9.31 -15.53
CA ASN A 348 -15.66 -9.50 -16.39
C ASN A 348 -16.49 -10.71 -15.90
N GLN A 349 -15.83 -11.83 -15.61
CA GLN A 349 -16.46 -13.04 -15.08
C GLN A 349 -17.15 -12.78 -13.73
N LEU A 350 -16.52 -11.99 -12.85
CA LEU A 350 -17.13 -11.62 -11.57
C LEU A 350 -18.37 -10.72 -11.75
N ILE A 351 -18.34 -9.80 -12.70
CA ILE A 351 -19.50 -8.97 -13.05
C ILE A 351 -20.62 -9.85 -13.61
N ASP A 352 -20.32 -10.75 -14.54
CA ASP A 352 -21.30 -11.64 -15.16
C ASP A 352 -22.00 -12.52 -14.11
N GLN A 353 -21.23 -13.15 -13.22
CA GLN A 353 -21.80 -13.94 -12.11
C GLN A 353 -22.60 -13.07 -11.14
N CYS A 354 -22.20 -11.82 -10.90
CA CYS A 354 -22.92 -10.92 -10.01
C CYS A 354 -24.25 -10.44 -10.60
N LEU A 355 -24.29 -10.14 -11.91
CA LEU A 355 -25.49 -9.64 -12.60
C LEU A 355 -26.63 -10.65 -12.62
N VAL A 356 -26.32 -11.95 -12.70
CA VAL A 356 -27.33 -13.02 -12.68
C VAL A 356 -27.76 -13.42 -11.26
N SER A 357 -27.02 -13.01 -10.23
CA SER A 357 -27.30 -13.35 -8.83
C SER A 357 -28.15 -12.30 -8.12
N LYS A 358 -29.29 -12.72 -7.55
CA LYS A 358 -30.08 -11.88 -6.63
C LYS A 358 -29.40 -11.66 -5.27
N LYS A 359 -28.36 -12.43 -4.95
CA LYS A 359 -27.61 -12.33 -3.69
C LYS A 359 -26.36 -11.46 -3.80
N CYS A 360 -25.98 -11.08 -5.03
CA CYS A 360 -24.88 -10.18 -5.27
C CYS A 360 -25.33 -8.72 -5.34
N LYS A 361 -24.50 -7.81 -4.81
CA LYS A 361 -24.62 -6.38 -5.06
C LYS A 361 -23.46 -5.87 -5.92
N LEU A 362 -23.75 -5.51 -7.16
CA LEU A 362 -22.82 -4.81 -8.03
C LEU A 362 -22.87 -3.30 -7.78
N LEU A 363 -21.69 -2.69 -7.64
CA LEU A 363 -21.48 -1.25 -7.86
C LEU A 363 -20.57 -1.10 -9.07
N ASP A 364 -21.17 -0.68 -10.17
CA ASP A 364 -20.46 -0.47 -11.43
C ASP A 364 -19.68 0.85 -11.40
N CYS A 365 -18.36 0.73 -11.43
CA CYS A 365 -17.43 1.86 -11.45
C CYS A 365 -17.15 2.39 -12.87
N SER A 366 -17.89 1.96 -13.88
CA SER A 366 -17.74 2.44 -15.26
C SER A 366 -18.05 3.94 -15.36
N LYS A 367 -17.40 4.61 -16.32
CA LYS A 367 -17.59 6.05 -16.56
C LYS A 367 -19.03 6.40 -16.87
N GLY A 368 -19.44 7.61 -16.46
CA GLY A 368 -20.77 8.16 -16.75
C GLY A 368 -21.89 7.65 -15.84
N ASN A 369 -21.59 6.71 -14.93
CA ASN A 369 -22.58 6.23 -13.97
C ASN A 369 -22.79 7.25 -12.82
N LYS A 370 -24.04 7.64 -12.56
CA LYS A 370 -24.41 8.64 -11.52
C LYS A 370 -24.01 8.21 -10.09
N LYS A 371 -23.74 6.92 -9.87
CA LYS A 371 -23.25 6.33 -8.60
C LYS A 371 -21.79 5.91 -8.71
N SER A 372 -20.91 6.82 -9.13
CA SER A 372 -19.49 6.51 -9.33
C SER A 372 -18.79 6.06 -8.04
N CYS A 373 -17.74 5.26 -8.22
CA CYS A 373 -16.88 4.78 -7.13
C CYS A 373 -15.93 5.86 -6.60
N ASP A 374 -15.92 7.04 -7.23
CA ASP A 374 -15.18 8.22 -6.77
C ASP A 374 -15.75 8.78 -5.46
N LYS A 375 -17.01 8.47 -5.15
CA LYS A 375 -17.63 8.85 -3.88
C LYS A 375 -17.45 7.74 -2.85
N PRO A 376 -16.67 7.95 -1.78
CA PRO A 376 -16.40 6.92 -0.78
C PRO A 376 -17.67 6.36 -0.14
N SER A 377 -18.72 7.19 -0.03
CA SER A 377 -20.01 6.80 0.55
C SER A 377 -20.71 5.70 -0.25
N ASN A 378 -20.54 5.66 -1.57
CA ASN A 378 -21.16 4.64 -2.42
C ASN A 378 -20.53 3.26 -2.16
N VAL A 379 -19.19 3.22 -2.12
CA VAL A 379 -18.41 2.01 -1.86
C VAL A 379 -18.70 1.49 -0.45
N MET A 380 -18.54 2.36 0.56
CA MET A 380 -18.77 1.97 1.96
C MET A 380 -20.20 1.52 2.22
N LYS A 381 -21.20 2.10 1.55
CA LYS A 381 -22.60 1.66 1.68
C LYS A 381 -22.82 0.25 1.15
N VAL A 382 -22.19 -0.11 0.03
CA VAL A 382 -22.28 -1.46 -0.53
C VAL A 382 -21.59 -2.45 0.39
N PHE A 383 -20.34 -2.21 0.77
CA PHE A 383 -19.58 -3.11 1.63
C PHE A 383 -20.20 -3.29 3.03
N GLN A 384 -20.71 -2.21 3.65
CA GLN A 384 -21.41 -2.32 4.95
C GLN A 384 -22.63 -3.24 4.84
N SER A 385 -23.27 -3.31 3.68
CA SER A 385 -24.46 -4.13 3.42
C SER A 385 -24.17 -5.55 2.92
N SER A 386 -22.91 -5.92 2.71
CA SER A 386 -22.50 -7.23 2.18
C SER A 386 -21.77 -8.08 3.21
N THR A 387 -22.00 -9.39 3.17
CA THR A 387 -21.24 -10.34 4.01
C THR A 387 -19.83 -10.54 3.48
N PHE A 388 -19.69 -10.79 2.17
CA PHE A 388 -18.42 -11.00 1.48
C PHE A 388 -18.16 -9.90 0.43
N CYS A 389 -16.91 -9.47 0.26
CA CYS A 389 -16.53 -8.42 -0.69
C CYS A 389 -15.49 -8.98 -1.65
N LEU A 390 -15.81 -8.99 -2.95
CA LEU A 390 -14.94 -9.56 -3.97
C LEU A 390 -13.78 -8.60 -4.28
N GLU A 391 -12.56 -9.06 -4.02
CA GLU A 391 -11.34 -8.28 -4.19
C GLU A 391 -10.39 -8.94 -5.22
N PRO A 392 -10.76 -8.99 -6.52
CA PRO A 392 -9.84 -9.43 -7.56
C PRO A 392 -8.64 -8.47 -7.71
N PRO A 393 -7.53 -8.97 -8.28
CA PRO A 393 -6.43 -8.13 -8.73
C PRO A 393 -6.85 -7.02 -9.69
N GLY A 394 -5.99 -6.02 -9.80
CA GLY A 394 -5.98 -5.07 -10.89
C GLY A 394 -4.74 -5.22 -11.72
N ASP A 395 -4.09 -4.09 -11.96
CA ASP A 395 -2.79 -4.04 -12.61
C ASP A 395 -1.67 -4.55 -11.69
N SER A 396 -1.88 -4.40 -10.38
CA SER A 396 -1.15 -5.05 -9.30
C SER A 396 -2.07 -6.00 -8.51
N PRO A 397 -1.50 -6.90 -7.67
CA PRO A 397 -2.28 -7.85 -6.88
C PRO A 397 -3.31 -7.21 -5.94
N THR A 398 -2.99 -6.08 -5.30
CA THR A 398 -3.85 -5.48 -4.26
C THR A 398 -4.49 -4.17 -4.71
N ARG A 399 -5.68 -3.88 -4.19
CA ARG A 399 -6.35 -2.58 -4.32
C ARG A 399 -6.68 -2.04 -2.94
N ARG A 400 -6.72 -0.72 -2.76
CA ARG A 400 -7.23 -0.07 -1.53
C ARG A 400 -8.59 -0.63 -1.08
N SER A 401 -9.42 -1.03 -2.04
CA SER A 401 -10.73 -1.70 -1.83
C SER A 401 -10.69 -2.86 -0.83
N ALA A 402 -9.57 -3.62 -0.78
CA ALA A 402 -9.39 -4.69 0.20
C ALA A 402 -9.43 -4.19 1.65
N PHE A 403 -8.83 -3.04 1.91
CA PHE A 403 -8.82 -2.39 3.23
C PHE A 403 -10.15 -1.67 3.51
N ASP A 404 -10.79 -1.09 2.50
CA ASP A 404 -12.15 -0.54 2.61
C ASP A 404 -13.18 -1.63 2.98
N ALA A 405 -13.01 -2.86 2.47
CA ALA A 405 -13.84 -4.01 2.83
C ALA A 405 -13.66 -4.39 4.32
N ILE A 406 -12.41 -4.42 4.81
CA ILE A 406 -12.11 -4.65 6.23
C ILE A 406 -12.74 -3.55 7.10
N LEU A 407 -12.56 -2.28 6.70
CA LEU A 407 -13.14 -1.12 7.37
C LEU A 407 -14.67 -1.21 7.46
N ALA A 408 -15.34 -1.78 6.45
CA ALA A 408 -16.78 -1.99 6.40
C ALA A 408 -17.28 -3.26 7.14
N GLY A 409 -16.38 -4.02 7.80
CA GLY A 409 -16.70 -5.31 8.40
C GLY A 409 -17.25 -6.30 7.37
N CYS A 410 -16.73 -6.25 6.14
CA CYS A 410 -17.06 -7.15 5.04
C CYS A 410 -15.91 -8.13 4.86
N ILE A 411 -16.19 -9.44 4.79
CA ILE A 411 -15.15 -10.47 4.67
C ILE A 411 -14.54 -10.39 3.27
N PRO A 412 -13.25 -10.06 3.12
CA PRO A 412 -12.62 -10.00 1.80
C PRO A 412 -12.56 -11.39 1.16
N VAL A 413 -12.84 -11.44 -0.14
CA VAL A 413 -12.65 -12.62 -0.99
C VAL A 413 -11.52 -12.30 -1.96
N PHE A 414 -10.34 -12.87 -1.70
CA PHE A 414 -9.16 -12.67 -2.53
C PHE A 414 -9.07 -13.74 -3.61
N PHE A 415 -8.52 -13.35 -4.76
CA PHE A 415 -8.38 -14.24 -5.92
C PHE A 415 -6.94 -14.54 -6.31
N HIS A 416 -6.00 -13.83 -5.69
CA HIS A 416 -4.57 -14.03 -5.87
C HIS A 416 -3.90 -13.97 -4.49
N PRO A 417 -2.99 -14.90 -4.14
CA PRO A 417 -2.34 -14.92 -2.83
C PRO A 417 -1.53 -13.66 -2.55
N GLY A 418 -0.95 -13.10 -3.62
CA GLY A 418 -0.29 -11.79 -3.59
C GLY A 418 -1.20 -10.63 -3.17
N SER A 419 -2.53 -10.74 -3.21
CA SER A 419 -3.43 -9.61 -2.85
C SER A 419 -3.44 -9.27 -1.36
N ALA A 420 -2.94 -10.18 -0.51
CA ALA A 420 -2.89 -9.94 0.92
C ALA A 420 -1.83 -10.77 1.65
N TYR A 421 -1.78 -12.06 1.35
CA TYR A 421 -1.15 -13.04 2.23
C TYR A 421 0.37 -12.91 2.24
N THR A 422 0.99 -12.64 1.09
CA THR A 422 2.46 -12.58 0.98
C THR A 422 3.06 -11.23 1.40
N GLN A 423 2.26 -10.17 1.56
CA GLN A 423 2.80 -8.81 1.71
C GLN A 423 2.39 -8.04 2.98
N TYR A 424 1.22 -8.28 3.58
CA TYR A 424 0.76 -7.54 4.77
C TYR A 424 0.91 -8.35 6.08
N THR A 425 1.98 -9.12 6.20
CA THR A 425 2.19 -10.10 7.28
C THR A 425 2.31 -9.48 8.68
N TRP A 426 2.67 -8.20 8.78
CA TRP A 426 2.66 -7.47 10.05
C TRP A 426 1.26 -7.07 10.51
N PHE A 427 0.33 -6.89 9.57
CA PHE A 427 -0.99 -6.32 9.85
C PHE A 427 -2.09 -7.37 9.87
N LEU A 428 -1.96 -8.41 9.03
CA LEU A 428 -2.97 -9.45 8.83
C LEU A 428 -2.55 -10.78 9.49
N PRO A 429 -3.49 -11.56 10.03
CA PRO A 429 -3.19 -12.87 10.61
C PRO A 429 -2.60 -13.84 9.58
N GLN A 430 -1.57 -14.60 9.97
CA GLN A 430 -0.96 -15.63 9.12
C GLN A 430 -1.98 -16.68 8.64
N ASN A 431 -2.91 -17.09 9.51
CA ASN A 431 -4.02 -17.95 9.12
C ASN A 431 -5.11 -17.12 8.41
N TYR A 432 -4.98 -16.99 7.09
CA TYR A 432 -5.87 -16.19 6.25
C TYR A 432 -7.34 -16.62 6.33
N LYS A 433 -7.62 -17.91 6.55
CA LYS A 433 -8.99 -18.45 6.65
C LYS A 433 -9.78 -17.86 7.83
N LYS A 434 -9.11 -17.21 8.79
CA LYS A 434 -9.77 -16.50 9.90
C LYS A 434 -10.46 -15.21 9.47
N TYR A 435 -9.98 -14.52 8.43
CA TYR A 435 -10.50 -13.20 8.06
C TYR A 435 -10.92 -13.06 6.60
N SER A 436 -10.54 -14.00 5.72
CA SER A 436 -10.83 -13.94 4.29
C SER A 436 -11.26 -15.28 3.71
N VAL A 437 -11.83 -15.23 2.51
CA VAL A 437 -12.02 -16.38 1.62
C VAL A 437 -11.02 -16.27 0.48
N TYR A 438 -10.45 -17.40 0.07
CA TYR A 438 -9.59 -17.48 -1.11
C TYR A 438 -10.28 -18.30 -2.20
N ILE A 439 -10.35 -17.76 -3.41
CA ILE A 439 -10.88 -18.44 -4.60
C ILE A 439 -9.88 -18.22 -5.74
N PRO A 440 -9.13 -19.24 -6.19
CA PRO A 440 -8.11 -19.08 -7.22
C PRO A 440 -8.66 -18.44 -8.51
N GLU A 441 -7.99 -17.40 -9.01
CA GLU A 441 -8.45 -16.65 -10.19
C GLU A 441 -8.50 -17.49 -11.48
N ASP A 442 -7.61 -18.48 -11.62
CA ASP A 442 -7.59 -19.42 -12.74
C ASP A 442 -8.90 -20.23 -12.81
N GLN A 443 -9.42 -20.70 -11.68
CA GLN A 443 -10.70 -21.41 -11.63
C GLN A 443 -11.88 -20.51 -12.01
N VAL A 444 -11.82 -19.22 -11.69
CA VAL A 444 -12.84 -18.23 -12.11
C VAL A 444 -12.75 -17.96 -13.60
N ARG A 445 -11.53 -17.74 -14.10
CA ARG A 445 -11.23 -17.48 -15.51
C ARG A 445 -11.68 -18.62 -16.41
N ASP A 446 -11.46 -19.86 -15.96
CA ASP A 446 -11.84 -21.09 -16.67
C ASP A 446 -13.33 -21.45 -16.52
N GLY A 447 -14.11 -20.68 -15.76
CA GLY A 447 -15.52 -20.97 -15.49
C GLY A 447 -15.77 -22.23 -14.64
N LYS A 448 -14.73 -22.75 -13.97
CA LYS A 448 -14.78 -23.97 -13.15
C LYS A 448 -15.43 -23.74 -11.78
N VAL A 449 -15.54 -22.48 -11.35
CA VAL A 449 -16.09 -22.12 -10.03
C VAL A 449 -17.23 -21.10 -10.13
N ASN A 450 -18.29 -21.35 -9.37
CA ASN A 450 -19.36 -20.38 -9.13
C ASN A 450 -19.18 -19.73 -7.75
N ILE A 451 -18.99 -18.41 -7.73
CA ILE A 451 -18.67 -17.65 -6.51
C ILE A 451 -19.78 -17.74 -5.47
N GLU A 452 -21.03 -17.58 -5.89
CA GLU A 452 -22.17 -17.69 -4.97
C GLU A 452 -22.22 -19.06 -4.30
N SER A 453 -22.04 -20.14 -5.07
CA SER A 453 -22.03 -21.52 -4.56
C SER A 453 -20.90 -21.77 -3.56
N VAL A 454 -19.71 -21.19 -3.77
CA VAL A 454 -18.61 -21.30 -2.80
C VAL A 454 -18.96 -20.57 -1.50
N LEU A 455 -19.43 -19.33 -1.59
CA LEU A 455 -19.71 -18.49 -0.42
C LEU A 455 -20.90 -19.01 0.41
N GLN A 456 -21.85 -19.71 -0.21
CA GLN A 456 -22.97 -20.35 0.49
C GLN A 456 -22.57 -21.55 1.35
N ARG A 457 -21.42 -22.17 1.11
CA ARG A 457 -20.93 -23.32 1.90
C ARG A 457 -20.52 -22.92 3.32
N TYR A 458 -20.25 -21.63 3.55
CA TYR A 458 -19.90 -21.14 4.87
C TYR A 458 -21.15 -21.08 5.76
N SER A 459 -21.10 -21.78 6.88
CA SER A 459 -22.14 -21.71 7.91
C SER A 459 -22.23 -20.30 8.50
N LYS A 460 -23.41 -19.96 9.06
CA LYS A 460 -23.62 -18.68 9.75
C LYS A 460 -22.60 -18.44 10.86
N GLU A 461 -22.19 -19.50 11.57
CA GLU A 461 -21.21 -19.40 12.64
C GLU A 461 -19.79 -19.15 12.12
N GLN A 462 -19.39 -19.80 11.01
CA GLN A 462 -18.12 -19.47 10.35
C GLN A 462 -18.10 -18.01 9.90
N VAL A 463 -19.16 -17.54 9.24
CA VAL A 463 -19.30 -16.14 8.81
C VAL A 463 -19.23 -15.19 10.00
N ARG A 464 -19.91 -15.50 11.11
CA ARG A 464 -19.90 -14.67 12.32
C ARG A 464 -18.48 -14.54 12.88
N ARG A 465 -17.75 -15.65 12.99
CA ARG A 465 -16.35 -15.66 13.45
C ARG A 465 -15.44 -14.86 12.53
N MET A 466 -15.52 -15.11 11.22
CA MET A 466 -14.70 -14.38 10.25
C MET A 466 -14.95 -12.88 10.28
N ARG A 467 -16.22 -12.47 10.38
CA ARG A 467 -16.58 -11.06 10.46
C ARG A 467 -16.07 -10.40 11.75
N GLU A 468 -16.12 -11.10 12.88
CA GLU A 468 -15.55 -10.56 14.13
C GLU A 468 -14.03 -10.36 13.99
N GLU A 469 -13.33 -11.32 13.39
CA GLU A 469 -11.89 -11.17 13.11
C GLU A 469 -11.63 -9.97 12.19
N VAL A 470 -12.37 -9.81 11.09
CA VAL A 470 -12.27 -8.63 10.20
C VAL A 470 -12.48 -7.31 10.96
N ILE A 471 -13.48 -7.24 11.86
CA ILE A 471 -13.76 -6.02 12.63
C ILE A 471 -12.61 -5.71 13.61
N LYS A 472 -11.98 -6.73 14.22
CA LYS A 472 -10.79 -6.56 15.07
C LYS A 472 -9.58 -6.03 14.30
N LEU A 473 -9.49 -6.30 13.00
CA LEU A 473 -8.38 -5.82 12.15
C LEU A 473 -8.48 -4.33 11.81
N ILE A 474 -9.64 -3.69 11.97
CA ILE A 474 -9.86 -2.28 11.60
C ILE A 474 -8.74 -1.33 12.08
N PRO A 475 -8.35 -1.27 13.37
CA PRO A 475 -7.27 -0.38 13.80
C PRO A 475 -5.93 -0.69 13.11
N ARG A 476 -5.63 -1.95 12.83
CA ARG A 476 -4.38 -2.40 12.21
C ARG A 476 -4.27 -2.03 10.72
N VAL A 477 -5.33 -1.56 10.09
CA VAL A 477 -5.37 -1.22 8.64
C VAL A 477 -5.72 0.24 8.36
N ILE A 478 -5.71 1.08 9.39
CA ILE A 478 -5.93 2.53 9.28
C ILE A 478 -4.75 3.29 9.85
N TYR A 479 -4.69 4.58 9.54
CA TYR A 479 -3.74 5.52 10.13
C TYR A 479 -4.57 6.57 10.87
N ALA A 480 -4.36 6.77 12.17
CA ALA A 480 -5.06 7.81 12.92
C ALA A 480 -4.65 9.21 12.46
N ASP A 481 -5.51 10.18 12.71
CA ASP A 481 -5.33 11.56 12.28
C ASP A 481 -4.02 12.14 12.82
N PRO A 482 -3.05 12.53 11.97
CA PRO A 482 -1.71 12.98 12.39
C PRO A 482 -1.70 14.24 13.26
N ARG A 483 -2.84 14.92 13.40
CA ARG A 483 -3.02 16.11 14.26
C ARG A 483 -3.49 15.76 15.67
N SER A 484 -3.60 14.47 15.96
CA SER A 484 -4.09 13.90 17.21
C SER A 484 -3.36 12.58 17.48
N LYS A 485 -3.71 11.89 18.57
CA LYS A 485 -3.05 10.67 18.99
C LYS A 485 -4.04 9.68 19.57
N LEU A 486 -3.91 8.41 19.19
CA LEU A 486 -4.55 7.29 19.87
C LEU A 486 -3.78 6.98 21.15
N GLU A 487 -4.51 6.62 22.21
CA GLU A 487 -3.92 6.46 23.54
C GLU A 487 -3.47 5.02 23.78
N THR A 488 -4.37 4.07 23.52
CA THR A 488 -4.16 2.64 23.80
C THR A 488 -4.23 1.77 22.55
N ILE A 489 -4.87 2.27 21.49
CA ILE A 489 -5.04 1.51 20.25
C ILE A 489 -3.87 1.81 19.31
N GLU A 490 -3.13 0.75 18.96
CA GLU A 490 -2.11 0.80 17.93
C GLU A 490 -2.73 0.72 16.54
N ASP A 491 -2.27 1.60 15.65
CA ASP A 491 -2.68 1.61 14.26
C ASP A 491 -1.59 1.13 13.30
N ALA A 492 -1.81 1.26 11.99
CA ALA A 492 -0.85 0.81 11.00
C ALA A 492 0.51 1.55 11.08
N PHE A 493 0.55 2.80 11.55
CA PHE A 493 1.83 3.50 11.79
C PHE A 493 2.56 2.87 12.97
N ASP A 494 1.88 2.65 14.09
CA ASP A 494 2.50 2.13 15.31
C ASP A 494 3.08 0.73 15.08
N ILE A 495 2.32 -0.15 14.41
CA ILE A 495 2.75 -1.49 14.01
C ILE A 495 3.95 -1.44 13.06
N SER A 496 3.96 -0.51 12.09
CA SER A 496 5.10 -0.33 11.18
C SER A 496 6.38 0.05 11.94
N ILE A 497 6.27 0.97 12.91
CA ILE A 497 7.43 1.42 13.69
C ILE A 497 7.98 0.29 14.55
N GLU A 498 7.12 -0.43 15.26
CA GLU A 498 7.53 -1.58 16.06
C GLU A 498 8.22 -2.65 15.20
N ALA A 499 7.64 -2.98 14.04
CA ALA A 499 8.21 -3.97 13.14
C ALA A 499 9.58 -3.56 12.58
N VAL A 500 9.77 -2.29 12.24
CA VAL A 500 11.07 -1.76 11.81
C VAL A 500 12.08 -1.83 12.94
N LEU A 501 11.75 -1.38 14.15
CA LEU A 501 12.66 -1.43 15.30
C LEU A 501 13.09 -2.86 15.62
N ASN A 502 12.15 -3.81 15.65
CA ASN A 502 12.43 -5.23 15.86
C ASN A 502 13.36 -5.80 14.78
N ARG A 503 13.17 -5.38 13.52
CA ARG A 503 14.04 -5.80 12.42
C ARG A 503 15.45 -5.25 12.56
N VAL A 504 15.60 -3.97 12.90
CA VAL A 504 16.91 -3.34 13.08
C VAL A 504 17.65 -3.95 14.26
N GLU A 505 16.96 -4.20 15.37
CA GLU A 505 17.57 -4.84 16.53
C GLU A 505 18.01 -6.27 16.22
N LYS A 506 17.20 -7.04 15.49
CA LYS A 506 17.62 -8.35 15.00
C LYS A 506 18.89 -8.25 14.15
N ALA A 507 18.95 -7.32 13.20
CA ALA A 507 20.14 -7.15 12.37
C ALA A 507 21.38 -6.76 13.20
N ARG A 508 21.22 -5.94 14.23
CA ARG A 508 22.28 -5.55 15.16
C ARG A 508 22.78 -6.76 15.97
N THR A 509 21.87 -7.61 16.46
CA THR A 509 22.21 -8.85 17.17
C THR A 509 22.92 -9.85 16.26
N ASP A 510 22.40 -10.07 15.06
CA ASP A 510 23.01 -10.97 14.07
C ASP A 510 24.47 -10.54 13.80
N LEU A 511 24.72 -9.25 13.57
CA LEU A 511 26.08 -8.71 13.35
C LEU A 511 26.99 -8.86 14.58
N LYS A 512 26.48 -8.64 15.80
CA LYS A 512 27.25 -8.84 17.04
C LYS A 512 27.67 -10.29 17.23
N GLU A 513 26.84 -11.23 16.79
CA GLU A 513 27.10 -12.67 16.84
C GLU A 513 27.90 -13.17 15.63
N GLY A 514 28.35 -12.29 14.73
CA GLY A 514 29.08 -12.65 13.52
C GLY A 514 28.23 -13.31 12.43
N ARG A 515 26.89 -13.29 12.57
CA ARG A 515 25.93 -13.77 11.57
C ARG A 515 25.67 -12.68 10.54
N ASN A 516 25.52 -13.07 9.27
CA ASN A 516 25.17 -12.13 8.22
C ASN A 516 23.65 -11.84 8.27
N PRO A 517 23.20 -10.62 8.61
CA PRO A 517 21.77 -10.28 8.65
C PRO A 517 21.10 -10.32 7.28
N ASP A 518 21.91 -10.31 6.21
CA ASP A 518 21.48 -10.40 4.83
C ASP A 518 21.53 -11.78 4.23
N GLU A 519 22.19 -12.74 4.88
CA GLU A 519 22.18 -14.11 4.41
C GLU A 519 20.76 -14.63 4.52
N PRO A 520 20.10 -14.89 3.38
CA PRO A 520 18.73 -15.32 3.44
C PRO A 520 18.77 -16.74 4.03
N PRO A 521 17.86 -17.09 4.95
CA PRO A 521 17.80 -18.46 5.41
C PRO A 521 17.35 -19.44 4.31
N HIS A 522 17.06 -18.94 3.09
CA HIS A 522 16.42 -19.62 1.96
C HIS A 522 16.73 -18.89 0.63
N LEU A 523 16.42 -19.52 -0.52
CA LEU A 523 16.46 -18.84 -1.82
C LEU A 523 15.46 -17.67 -1.88
N GLU A 524 15.84 -16.52 -2.46
CA GLU A 524 14.99 -15.32 -2.56
C GLU A 524 13.63 -15.59 -3.25
N THR A 525 13.62 -16.51 -4.22
CA THR A 525 12.39 -16.95 -4.90
C THR A 525 11.41 -17.69 -3.97
N ASN A 526 11.90 -18.21 -2.84
CA ASN A 526 11.12 -18.94 -1.84
C ASN A 526 10.71 -18.06 -0.64
N THR A 527 11.06 -16.78 -0.61
CA THR A 527 10.83 -15.91 0.55
C THR A 527 9.37 -15.82 0.99
N TRP A 528 8.42 -15.70 0.07
CA TRP A 528 7.00 -15.72 0.42
C TRP A 528 6.56 -17.05 1.07
N LYS A 529 7.09 -18.20 0.62
CA LYS A 529 6.76 -19.51 1.18
C LYS A 529 7.27 -19.63 2.61
N TYR A 530 8.52 -19.25 2.84
CA TYR A 530 9.10 -19.31 4.17
C TYR A 530 8.39 -18.33 5.13
N ASN A 531 8.08 -17.12 4.67
CA ASN A 531 7.39 -16.13 5.49
C ASN A 531 6.00 -16.60 5.91
N LEU A 532 5.25 -17.25 5.01
CA LEU A 532 3.88 -17.70 5.27
C LEU A 532 3.76 -19.08 5.90
N PHE A 533 4.60 -20.04 5.51
CA PHE A 533 4.43 -21.45 5.83
C PHE A 533 5.63 -22.05 6.57
N LYS A 534 6.72 -21.28 6.74
CA LYS A 534 7.97 -21.75 7.36
C LYS A 534 8.54 -23.00 6.66
N THR A 535 8.31 -23.10 5.35
CA THR A 535 8.81 -24.17 4.49
C THR A 535 9.19 -23.60 3.12
N GLU A 536 10.06 -24.30 2.40
CA GLU A 536 10.42 -24.03 1.00
C GLU A 536 9.83 -25.05 0.02
N GLU A 537 9.10 -26.04 0.54
CA GLU A 537 8.47 -27.09 -0.25
C GLU A 537 7.54 -26.52 -1.32
N LYS A 538 7.32 -27.33 -2.37
CA LYS A 538 6.42 -26.99 -3.46
C LYS A 538 5.03 -26.67 -2.89
N HIS A 539 4.53 -25.48 -3.18
CA HIS A 539 3.23 -25.03 -2.72
C HIS A 539 2.25 -24.90 -3.89
N GLU A 540 0.95 -25.09 -3.64
CA GLU A 540 -0.08 -24.94 -4.69
C GLU A 540 -0.10 -23.54 -5.33
N TRP A 541 0.48 -22.54 -4.66
CA TRP A 541 0.55 -21.15 -5.14
C TRP A 541 1.82 -20.81 -5.91
N ASP A 542 2.72 -21.78 -6.09
CA ASP A 542 3.96 -21.61 -6.83
C ASP A 542 3.70 -20.96 -8.19
N HIS A 543 2.71 -21.46 -8.95
CA HIS A 543 2.36 -20.94 -10.27
C HIS A 543 1.86 -19.48 -10.31
N PHE A 544 1.62 -18.83 -9.18
CA PHE A 544 1.32 -17.40 -9.11
C PHE A 544 2.57 -16.52 -8.96
N PHE A 545 3.71 -17.13 -8.61
CA PHE A 545 4.96 -16.45 -8.28
C PHE A 545 6.18 -16.98 -9.05
N TYR A 546 5.99 -17.95 -9.93
CA TYR A 546 6.94 -18.36 -10.95
C TYR A 546 6.37 -17.95 -12.30
N ASP A 547 7.16 -17.23 -13.09
CA ASP A 547 7.06 -17.22 -14.55
C ASP A 547 8.36 -17.80 -15.11
#